data_AF-A0AA89AGV0-F1
#
_entry.id   AF-A0AA89AGV0-F1
#
_cell.length_a   1.000
_cell.length_b   1.000
_cell.length_c   1.000
_cell.angle_alpha   90.00
_cell.angle_beta   90.00
_cell.angle_gamma   90.00
#
_symmetry.space_group_name_H-M   'P 1'
#
loop_
_entity.id
_entity.type
_entity.pdbx_description
1 polymer ?
#
loop_
_entity_poly.entity_id
_entity_poly.type
_entity_poly.pdbx_seq_one_letter_code
_entity_poly.pdbx_strand_id
1 'polypeptide(L)'
;MSVPGFQLKYYIELFAAKLGTTCILKVHILQEAYSTLRGISRNHRPGRKGPPLSWTQRLKVAVDVARGLNYLHFDRAVPHGNLKAGNILLDGRDLNARVADYCLHRLMTQAGTIEQILDAGVLGYRAPELAASRKPLPSFKSDVYAFGVILLELLTGKCAGDVVSGEDGGIDLTDWVRLRVAEGRGPDCFDAALMPEMGTPAAERGLKEVLGIALRCIRSVSERPGIKTIYEDLSSI
;
A
#
# COMPACT_ATOMS: atom_id res chain seq x y z
N MET A 1 22.75 -6.69 -34.46
CA MET A 1 21.87 -5.70 -33.81
C MET A 1 20.44 -6.21 -33.92
N SER A 2 19.83 -6.60 -32.80
CA SER A 2 18.46 -7.11 -32.72
C SER A 2 18.06 -7.15 -31.25
N VAL A 3 16.93 -6.53 -30.91
CA VAL A 3 16.55 -6.24 -29.51
C VAL A 3 16.01 -7.52 -28.83
N PRO A 4 16.50 -7.92 -27.64
CA PRO A 4 15.91 -9.03 -26.89
C PRO A 4 14.53 -8.65 -26.33
N GLY A 5 13.51 -9.42 -26.66
CA GLY A 5 12.12 -9.11 -26.32
C GLY A 5 11.75 -9.37 -24.86
N PHE A 6 10.97 -8.46 -24.28
CA PHE A 6 10.18 -8.70 -23.07
C PHE A 6 9.24 -9.90 -23.28
N GLN A 7 9.49 -11.04 -22.64
CA GLN A 7 8.46 -12.08 -22.50
C GLN A 7 7.58 -11.78 -21.29
N LEU A 8 6.40 -11.21 -21.56
CA LEU A 8 5.34 -11.09 -20.58
C LEU A 8 4.64 -12.46 -20.41
N LYS A 9 5.13 -13.25 -19.43
CA LYS A 9 4.40 -14.36 -18.80
C LYS A 9 4.42 -14.04 -17.30
N TYR A 10 3.32 -13.94 -16.56
CA TYR A 10 2.00 -14.56 -16.75
C TYR A 10 0.87 -13.53 -16.56
N TYR A 11 -0.16 -13.59 -17.42
CA TYR A 11 -1.44 -12.90 -17.20
C TYR A 11 -2.58 -13.85 -17.61
N ILE A 12 -3.29 -14.37 -16.60
CA ILE A 12 -4.69 -14.84 -16.62
C ILE A 12 -5.07 -15.76 -17.81
N GLU A 13 -5.02 -17.08 -17.60
CA GLU A 13 -5.90 -17.98 -18.35
C GLU A 13 -7.34 -17.82 -17.83
N LEU A 14 -8.19 -17.27 -18.68
CA LEU A 14 -9.59 -17.01 -18.39
C LEU A 14 -10.46 -18.15 -18.94
N PHE A 15 -10.47 -19.28 -18.23
CA PHE A 15 -11.58 -20.24 -18.23
C PHE A 15 -12.23 -20.19 -16.83
N ALA A 16 -13.55 -20.14 -16.67
CA ALA A 16 -14.54 -20.78 -17.51
C ALA A 16 -15.69 -19.86 -17.99
N ALA A 17 -16.30 -20.29 -19.09
CA ALA A 17 -17.61 -19.80 -19.52
C ALA A 17 -18.73 -20.19 -18.54
N LYS A 18 -19.81 -19.42 -18.63
CA LYS A 18 -20.96 -19.32 -17.73
C LYS A 18 -21.78 -20.62 -17.55
N LEU A 19 -21.77 -21.19 -16.34
CA LEU A 19 -22.84 -22.06 -15.79
C LEU A 19 -23.03 -21.81 -14.29
N GLY A 20 -24.24 -21.42 -13.87
CA GLY A 20 -24.77 -21.62 -12.50
C GLY A 20 -23.98 -21.10 -11.29
N THR A 21 -23.86 -19.77 -11.13
CA THR A 21 -23.70 -19.02 -9.85
C THR A 21 -23.52 -19.86 -8.56
N THR A 22 -22.36 -19.91 -7.88
CA THR A 22 -21.39 -18.83 -7.63
C THR A 22 -20.00 -19.41 -7.34
N CYS A 23 -18.96 -19.02 -8.12
CA CYS A 23 -17.62 -19.57 -7.97
C CYS A 23 -16.78 -18.83 -6.93
N ILE A 24 -16.35 -19.53 -5.87
CA ILE A 24 -15.35 -19.05 -4.91
C ILE A 24 -13.95 -19.25 -5.52
N LEU A 25 -13.46 -18.26 -6.27
CA LEU A 25 -12.11 -18.26 -6.85
C LEU A 25 -11.06 -17.84 -5.81
N LYS A 26 -10.70 -18.80 -4.94
CA LYS A 26 -9.57 -18.69 -4.01
C LYS A 26 -8.29 -19.19 -4.69
N VAL A 27 -7.71 -18.39 -5.60
CA VAL A 27 -6.50 -18.78 -6.35
C VAL A 27 -5.26 -18.62 -5.46
N HIS A 28 -4.42 -19.66 -5.39
CA HIS A 28 -3.40 -19.84 -4.36
C HIS A 28 -1.99 -19.51 -4.88
N ILE A 29 -1.76 -18.24 -5.23
CA ILE A 29 -0.54 -17.72 -5.88
C ILE A 29 -0.38 -16.24 -5.44
N LEU A 30 0.69 -15.72 -4.81
CA LEU A 30 1.96 -16.27 -4.29
C LEU A 30 2.07 -15.98 -2.78
N GLN A 31 2.63 -16.90 -1.98
CA GLN A 31 2.78 -16.70 -0.52
C GLN A 31 4.16 -16.17 -0.06
N GLU A 32 5.16 -16.11 -0.94
CA GLU A 32 6.53 -15.69 -0.57
C GLU A 32 6.74 -14.16 -0.54
N ALA A 33 5.99 -13.39 -1.33
CA ALA A 33 5.94 -11.93 -1.22
C ALA A 33 5.35 -11.45 0.12
N TYR A 34 4.32 -12.16 0.59
CA TYR A 34 3.55 -11.85 1.80
C TYR A 34 4.42 -11.90 3.08
N SER A 35 5.43 -12.77 3.11
CA SER A 35 6.40 -12.86 4.21
C SER A 35 7.33 -11.65 4.34
N THR A 36 7.65 -10.95 3.25
CA THR A 36 8.64 -9.86 3.28
C THR A 36 8.02 -8.55 3.79
N LEU A 37 6.80 -8.22 3.36
CA LEU A 37 6.05 -7.09 3.93
C LEU A 37 5.52 -7.40 5.35
N ARG A 38 5.27 -8.67 5.71
CA ARG A 38 4.97 -9.05 7.11
C ARG A 38 6.19 -9.25 8.00
N GLY A 39 7.41 -9.36 7.47
CA GLY A 39 8.65 -9.44 8.27
C GLY A 39 8.88 -8.17 9.12
N ILE A 40 8.18 -7.10 8.75
CA ILE A 40 8.03 -5.83 9.44
C ILE A 40 7.13 -5.95 10.70
N SER A 41 6.07 -6.75 10.66
CA SER A 41 5.12 -6.90 11.77
C SER A 41 5.56 -7.97 12.77
N ARG A 42 5.63 -7.59 14.07
CA ARG A 42 6.26 -8.43 15.11
C ARG A 42 5.46 -9.66 15.57
N ASN A 43 4.24 -9.93 15.08
CA ASN A 43 3.41 -11.06 15.55
C ASN A 43 3.03 -12.12 14.49
N HIS A 44 3.92 -13.10 14.39
CA HIS A 44 3.69 -14.54 14.12
C HIS A 44 2.99 -15.05 12.83
N ARG A 45 3.83 -15.61 11.94
CA ARG A 45 3.82 -17.06 11.64
C ARG A 45 5.25 -17.62 11.77
N PRO A 46 5.47 -18.84 12.29
CA PRO A 46 6.81 -19.42 12.38
C PRO A 46 7.25 -20.01 11.02
N GLY A 47 7.90 -19.20 10.19
CA GLY A 47 8.45 -19.66 8.91
C GLY A 47 9.11 -18.53 8.12
N ARG A 48 10.44 -18.52 8.09
CA ARG A 48 11.32 -17.55 7.38
C ARG A 48 11.15 -16.08 7.82
N LYS A 49 11.90 -15.69 8.86
CA LYS A 49 12.31 -14.30 9.05
C LYS A 49 13.45 -13.99 8.07
N GLY A 50 13.17 -13.28 6.99
CA GLY A 50 14.21 -12.59 6.23
C GLY A 50 14.77 -11.41 7.05
N PRO A 51 15.91 -10.82 6.65
CA PRO A 51 16.32 -9.53 7.20
C PRO A 51 15.24 -8.47 6.89
N PRO A 52 15.08 -7.43 7.73
CA PRO A 52 14.16 -6.33 7.45
C PRO A 52 14.58 -5.59 6.17
N LEU A 53 13.62 -5.00 5.47
CA LEU A 53 13.89 -4.21 4.27
C LEU A 53 14.69 -2.95 4.62
N SER A 54 15.76 -2.70 3.87
CA SER A 54 16.56 -1.48 3.95
C SER A 54 15.79 -0.27 3.43
N TRP A 55 16.24 0.95 3.76
CA TRP A 55 15.63 2.19 3.28
C TRP A 55 15.48 2.20 1.76
N THR A 56 16.56 1.87 1.04
CA THR A 56 16.57 1.83 -0.43
C THR A 56 15.55 0.84 -0.99
N GLN A 57 15.38 -0.32 -0.34
CA GLN A 57 14.38 -1.31 -0.74
C GLN A 57 12.94 -0.81 -0.50
N ARG A 58 12.68 -0.15 0.63
CA ARG A 58 11.36 0.41 0.94
C ARG A 58 10.98 1.55 0.00
N LEU A 59 11.92 2.45 -0.31
CA LEU A 59 11.73 3.51 -1.31
C LEU A 59 11.45 2.92 -2.69
N LYS A 60 12.22 1.92 -3.13
CA LYS A 60 11.96 1.21 -4.40
C LYS A 60 10.54 0.62 -4.45
N VAL A 61 10.09 -0.05 -3.38
CA VAL A 61 8.72 -0.58 -3.30
C VAL A 61 7.67 0.53 -3.39
N ALA A 62 7.88 1.68 -2.73
CA ALA A 62 7.00 2.84 -2.84
C ALA A 62 6.91 3.37 -4.28
N VAL A 63 8.04 3.55 -4.96
CA VAL A 63 8.11 4.00 -6.37
C VAL A 63 7.43 2.99 -7.31
N ASP A 64 7.69 1.70 -7.13
CA ASP A 64 7.10 0.61 -7.92
C ASP A 64 5.56 0.57 -7.80
N VAL A 65 5.03 0.74 -6.59
CA VAL A 65 3.58 0.79 -6.33
C VAL A 65 2.95 2.08 -6.86
N ALA A 66 3.58 3.23 -6.64
CA ALA A 66 3.11 4.51 -7.18
C ALA A 66 3.03 4.50 -8.71
N ARG A 67 4.04 3.91 -9.37
CA ARG A 67 4.06 3.65 -10.82
C ARG A 67 2.92 2.76 -11.28
N GLY A 68 2.65 1.66 -10.56
CA GLY A 68 1.53 0.76 -10.84
C GLY A 68 0.16 1.44 -10.72
N LEU A 69 -0.04 2.28 -9.70
CA LEU A 69 -1.25 3.07 -9.52
C LEU A 69 -1.38 4.18 -10.57
N ASN A 70 -0.27 4.84 -10.93
CA ASN A 70 -0.24 5.85 -11.99
C ASN A 70 -0.72 5.27 -13.33
N TYR A 71 -0.25 4.06 -13.68
CA TYR A 71 -0.74 3.33 -14.86
C TYR A 71 -2.25 3.05 -14.81
N LEU A 72 -2.77 2.59 -13.66
CA LEU A 72 -4.20 2.34 -13.50
C LEU A 72 -5.04 3.63 -13.63
N HIS A 73 -4.61 4.73 -13.02
CA HIS A 73 -5.36 5.99 -13.01
C HIS A 73 -5.28 6.76 -14.32
N PHE A 74 -4.11 6.81 -14.97
CA PHE A 74 -3.90 7.63 -16.18
C PHE A 74 -4.06 6.82 -17.47
N ASP A 75 -3.38 5.69 -17.62
CA ASP A 75 -3.40 4.91 -18.87
C ASP A 75 -4.65 4.02 -19.00
N ARG A 76 -5.24 3.62 -17.87
CA ARG A 76 -6.45 2.77 -17.85
C ARG A 76 -7.72 3.47 -17.37
N ALA A 77 -7.61 4.66 -16.78
CA ALA A 77 -8.75 5.40 -16.20
C ALA A 77 -9.63 4.56 -15.24
N VAL A 78 -9.00 3.68 -14.45
CA VAL A 78 -9.68 2.81 -13.47
C VAL A 78 -9.03 2.88 -12.09
N PRO A 79 -9.81 2.98 -10.99
CA PRO A 79 -9.25 2.84 -9.66
C PRO A 79 -8.88 1.38 -9.41
N HIS A 80 -7.86 1.17 -8.59
CA HIS A 80 -7.56 -0.14 -8.03
C HIS A 80 -8.71 -0.60 -7.14
N GLY A 81 -9.13 0.26 -6.20
CA GLY A 81 -10.29 0.12 -5.34
C GLY A 81 -10.24 -1.00 -4.30
N ASN A 82 -9.06 -1.61 -4.10
CA ASN A 82 -8.78 -2.62 -3.09
C ASN A 82 -7.28 -2.57 -2.72
N LEU A 83 -6.70 -1.36 -2.66
CA LEU A 83 -5.28 -1.22 -2.39
C LEU A 83 -5.02 -1.45 -0.89
N LYS A 84 -4.12 -2.39 -0.58
CA LYS A 84 -3.64 -2.73 0.77
C LYS A 84 -2.30 -3.45 0.66
N ALA A 85 -1.49 -3.50 1.72
CA ALA A 85 -0.17 -4.15 1.66
C ALA A 85 -0.23 -5.63 1.25
N GLY A 86 -1.32 -6.33 1.61
CA GLY A 86 -1.56 -7.72 1.19
C GLY A 86 -1.71 -7.92 -0.33
N ASN A 87 -1.99 -6.84 -1.08
CA ASN A 87 -2.18 -6.84 -2.54
C ASN A 87 -0.95 -6.27 -3.27
N ILE A 88 0.17 -6.08 -2.57
CA ILE A 88 1.48 -5.75 -3.15
C ILE A 88 2.31 -7.03 -3.22
N LEU A 89 2.58 -7.48 -4.44
CA LEU A 89 3.44 -8.63 -4.71
C LEU A 89 4.88 -8.16 -4.92
N LEU A 90 5.83 -8.79 -4.24
CA LEU A 90 7.26 -8.56 -4.40
C LEU A 90 7.85 -9.74 -5.19
N ASP A 91 8.44 -9.43 -6.33
CA ASP A 91 8.96 -10.38 -7.30
C ASP A 91 10.49 -10.50 -7.22
N GLY A 92 10.98 -11.75 -7.20
CA GLY A 92 12.40 -12.10 -7.22
C GLY A 92 13.24 -11.65 -6.02
N ARG A 93 14.57 -11.64 -6.22
CA ARG A 93 15.54 -11.09 -5.25
C ARG A 93 15.62 -9.56 -5.33
N ASP A 94 15.21 -8.98 -6.45
CA ASP A 94 15.31 -7.55 -6.75
C ASP A 94 14.14 -6.73 -6.17
N LEU A 95 13.21 -7.41 -5.48
CA LEU A 95 12.03 -6.83 -4.83
C LEU A 95 11.26 -5.89 -5.78
N ASN A 96 10.92 -6.40 -6.96
CA ASN A 96 10.10 -5.66 -7.92
C ASN A 96 8.64 -5.68 -7.45
N ALA A 97 8.12 -4.54 -7.02
CA ALA A 97 6.76 -4.48 -6.50
C ALA A 97 5.72 -4.40 -7.62
N ARG A 98 4.61 -5.10 -7.46
CA ARG A 98 3.49 -5.14 -8.42
C ARG A 98 2.18 -5.07 -7.65
N VAL A 99 1.25 -4.25 -8.12
CA VAL A 99 -0.12 -4.20 -7.58
C VAL A 99 -0.97 -5.33 -8.17
N ALA A 100 -1.73 -6.01 -7.31
CA ALA A 100 -2.61 -7.13 -7.66
C ALA A 100 -4.06 -6.86 -7.21
N ASP A 101 -5.02 -7.70 -7.60
CA ASP A 101 -6.43 -7.63 -7.16
C ASP A 101 -7.10 -6.26 -7.37
N TYR A 102 -6.75 -5.59 -8.48
CA TYR A 102 -7.33 -4.32 -8.89
C TYR A 102 -8.67 -4.50 -9.62
N CYS A 103 -9.52 -3.47 -9.61
CA CYS A 103 -10.81 -3.42 -10.31
C CYS A 103 -11.88 -4.45 -9.91
N LEU A 104 -11.67 -5.25 -8.85
CA LEU A 104 -12.64 -6.27 -8.39
C LEU A 104 -14.06 -5.70 -8.14
N HIS A 105 -14.15 -4.46 -7.66
CA HIS A 105 -15.41 -3.73 -7.46
C HIS A 105 -16.27 -3.60 -8.74
N ARG A 106 -15.69 -3.75 -9.95
CA ARG A 106 -16.44 -3.75 -11.23
C ARG A 106 -17.07 -5.10 -11.56
N LEU A 107 -16.62 -6.18 -10.90
CA LEU A 107 -17.09 -7.55 -11.06
C LEU A 107 -18.03 -7.98 -9.92
N MET A 108 -18.11 -7.18 -8.87
CA MET A 108 -18.90 -7.44 -7.65
C MET A 108 -20.28 -6.78 -7.71
N THR A 109 -21.20 -7.29 -6.90
CA THR A 109 -22.44 -6.57 -6.57
C THR A 109 -22.12 -5.36 -5.68
N GLN A 110 -23.09 -4.45 -5.51
CA GLN A 110 -22.96 -3.35 -4.55
C GLN A 110 -22.71 -3.86 -3.11
N ALA A 111 -23.33 -4.99 -2.72
CA ALA A 111 -23.12 -5.59 -1.41
C ALA A 111 -21.67 -6.08 -1.23
N GLY A 112 -21.13 -6.83 -2.20
CA GLY A 112 -19.73 -7.30 -2.14
C GLY A 112 -18.71 -6.15 -2.18
N THR A 113 -19.02 -5.06 -2.90
CA THR A 113 -18.19 -3.84 -2.89
C THR A 113 -18.18 -3.18 -1.50
N ILE A 114 -19.33 -3.13 -0.82
CA ILE A 114 -19.43 -2.61 0.56
C ILE A 114 -18.66 -3.51 1.53
N GLU A 115 -18.79 -4.83 1.42
CA GLU A 115 -18.05 -5.80 2.25
C GLU A 115 -16.53 -5.63 2.10
N GLN A 116 -16.02 -5.51 0.88
CA GLN A 116 -14.60 -5.24 0.61
C GLN A 116 -14.12 -3.91 1.22
N ILE A 117 -14.96 -2.86 1.19
CA ILE A 117 -14.66 -1.56 1.80
C ILE A 117 -14.67 -1.65 3.34
N LEU A 118 -15.49 -2.52 3.92
CA LEU A 118 -15.49 -2.79 5.36
C LEU A 118 -14.24 -3.58 5.80
N ASP A 119 -13.81 -4.60 5.04
CA ASP A 119 -12.54 -5.32 5.26
C ASP A 119 -11.34 -4.37 5.21
N ALA A 120 -11.28 -3.51 4.18
CA ALA A 120 -10.27 -2.45 4.10
C ALA A 120 -10.33 -1.47 5.30
N GLY A 121 -11.49 -1.32 5.94
CA GLY A 121 -11.68 -0.51 7.15
C GLY A 121 -11.13 -1.16 8.41
N VAL A 122 -11.35 -2.46 8.59
CA VAL A 122 -10.74 -3.24 9.69
C VAL A 122 -9.21 -3.25 9.56
N LEU A 123 -8.69 -3.23 8.34
CA LEU A 123 -7.26 -3.21 8.04
C LEU A 123 -6.63 -1.81 8.00
N GLY A 124 -7.38 -0.73 8.26
CA GLY A 124 -6.86 0.65 8.33
C GLY A 124 -6.67 1.37 6.98
N TYR A 125 -7.03 0.77 5.84
CA TYR A 125 -6.87 1.36 4.50
C TYR A 125 -8.10 2.12 3.98
N ARG A 126 -9.27 1.99 4.63
CA ARG A 126 -10.51 2.64 4.19
C ARG A 126 -10.45 4.17 4.35
N ALA A 127 -10.41 4.87 3.22
CA ALA A 127 -10.50 6.32 3.17
C ALA A 127 -11.78 6.87 3.84
N PRO A 128 -11.72 8.02 4.54
CA PRO A 128 -12.83 8.51 5.36
C PRO A 128 -14.11 8.81 4.56
N GLU A 129 -13.99 9.25 3.31
CA GLU A 129 -15.15 9.48 2.43
C GLU A 129 -15.92 8.18 2.08
N LEU A 130 -15.25 7.02 2.12
CA LEU A 130 -15.90 5.71 1.94
C LEU A 130 -16.64 5.27 3.21
N ALA A 131 -16.29 5.81 4.39
CA ALA A 131 -17.06 5.59 5.61
C ALA A 131 -18.29 6.51 5.70
N ALA A 132 -18.19 7.73 5.16
CA ALA A 132 -19.27 8.72 5.19
C ALA A 132 -20.39 8.49 4.15
N SER A 133 -20.12 7.74 3.07
CA SER A 133 -21.10 7.50 2.00
C SER A 133 -22.07 6.35 2.33
N ARG A 134 -23.38 6.57 2.08
CA ARG A 134 -24.42 5.51 2.13
C ARG A 134 -24.29 4.48 1.01
N LYS A 135 -23.57 4.81 -0.06
CA LYS A 135 -23.28 3.94 -1.22
C LYS A 135 -21.82 4.17 -1.63
N PRO A 136 -20.86 3.67 -0.82
CA PRO A 136 -19.46 3.93 -1.07
C PRO A 136 -19.00 3.19 -2.34
N LEU A 137 -18.20 3.87 -3.15
CA LEU A 137 -17.62 3.32 -4.37
C LEU A 137 -16.14 3.73 -4.42
N PRO A 138 -15.20 2.82 -4.73
CA PRO A 138 -13.79 3.19 -4.78
C PRO A 138 -13.49 4.19 -5.90
N SER A 139 -12.49 5.05 -5.66
CA SER A 139 -12.09 6.14 -6.55
C SER A 139 -10.57 6.31 -6.57
N PHE A 140 -10.06 7.10 -7.52
CA PHE A 140 -8.64 7.46 -7.56
C PHE A 140 -8.16 8.10 -6.23
N LYS A 141 -9.03 8.88 -5.57
CA LYS A 141 -8.72 9.56 -4.30
C LYS A 141 -8.70 8.62 -3.10
N SER A 142 -9.49 7.55 -3.11
CA SER A 142 -9.42 6.51 -2.07
C SER A 142 -8.20 5.61 -2.24
N ASP A 143 -7.78 5.33 -3.47
CA ASP A 143 -6.52 4.62 -3.74
C ASP A 143 -5.31 5.43 -3.23
N VAL A 144 -5.29 6.75 -3.46
CA VAL A 144 -4.25 7.64 -2.94
C VAL A 144 -4.20 7.61 -1.40
N TYR A 145 -5.36 7.60 -0.72
CA TYR A 145 -5.40 7.48 0.74
C TYR A 145 -4.79 6.16 1.21
N ALA A 146 -5.23 5.03 0.64
CA ALA A 146 -4.71 3.71 0.97
C ALA A 146 -3.20 3.59 0.65
N PHE A 147 -2.72 4.24 -0.40
CA PHE A 147 -1.30 4.31 -0.71
C PHE A 147 -0.53 5.11 0.35
N GLY A 148 -1.08 6.23 0.82
CA GLY A 148 -0.53 6.99 1.95
C GLY A 148 -0.38 6.14 3.21
N VAL A 149 -1.37 5.31 3.52
CA VAL A 149 -1.30 4.34 4.62
C VAL A 149 -0.16 3.33 4.42
N ILE A 150 0.00 2.77 3.22
CA ILE A 150 1.09 1.84 2.89
C ILE A 150 2.47 2.51 3.01
N LEU A 151 2.61 3.80 2.63
CA LEU A 151 3.84 4.56 2.88
C LEU A 151 4.14 4.68 4.39
N LEU A 152 3.12 4.85 5.24
CA LEU A 152 3.31 4.83 6.68
C LEU A 152 3.72 3.45 7.21
N GLU A 153 3.18 2.35 6.69
CA GLU A 153 3.62 0.99 7.06
C GLU A 153 5.11 0.77 6.69
N LEU A 154 5.52 1.21 5.49
CA LEU A 154 6.91 1.16 5.04
C LEU A 154 7.84 2.00 5.93
N LEU A 155 7.43 3.21 6.34
CA LEU A 155 8.24 4.08 7.19
C LEU A 155 8.33 3.61 8.64
N THR A 156 7.19 3.24 9.23
CA THR A 156 7.06 3.01 10.68
C THR A 156 7.35 1.58 11.12
N GLY A 157 7.26 0.65 10.17
CA GLY A 157 7.35 -0.76 10.46
C GLY A 157 6.14 -1.34 11.23
N LYS A 158 4.98 -0.65 11.21
CA LYS A 158 3.74 -1.06 11.89
C LYS A 158 2.68 -1.45 10.86
N CYS A 159 1.76 -2.35 11.22
CA CYS A 159 0.57 -2.60 10.39
C CYS A 159 -0.42 -1.44 10.52
N ALA A 160 -1.13 -1.13 9.45
CA ALA A 160 -2.20 -0.13 9.44
C ALA A 160 -3.40 -0.50 10.33
N GLY A 161 -3.74 -1.79 10.41
CA GLY A 161 -4.84 -2.30 11.24
C GLY A 161 -4.44 -2.67 12.68
N ASP A 162 -3.16 -2.55 13.05
CA ASP A 162 -2.73 -2.77 14.43
C ASP A 162 -3.01 -1.50 15.25
N VAL A 163 -3.76 -1.66 16.34
CA VAL A 163 -3.97 -0.59 17.32
C VAL A 163 -2.61 -0.20 17.92
N VAL A 164 -2.15 1.02 17.65
CA VAL A 164 -0.90 1.51 18.23
C VAL A 164 -1.17 1.85 19.69
N SER A 165 -0.40 1.24 20.59
CA SER A 165 -0.47 1.49 22.03
C SER A 165 -0.05 2.95 22.34
N GLY A 166 -1.04 3.84 22.39
CA GLY A 166 -0.92 5.14 23.03
C GLY A 166 -1.05 5.01 24.55
N GLU A 167 -0.59 6.03 25.28
CA GLU A 167 -0.65 6.06 26.74
C GLU A 167 -2.10 6.18 27.26
N ASP A 168 -3.01 6.75 26.46
CA ASP A 168 -4.44 6.95 26.76
C ASP A 168 -5.40 6.05 25.94
N GLY A 169 -4.91 4.89 25.49
CA GLY A 169 -5.68 3.94 24.71
C GLY A 169 -5.29 3.89 23.22
N GLY A 170 -6.00 3.05 22.48
CA GLY A 170 -5.64 2.65 21.13
C GLY A 170 -5.85 3.74 20.08
N ILE A 171 -4.78 4.16 19.41
CA ILE A 171 -4.84 5.11 18.28
C ILE A 171 -4.52 4.35 16.98
N ASP A 172 -5.18 4.69 15.86
CA ASP A 172 -4.82 4.14 14.56
C ASP A 172 -3.46 4.66 14.07
N LEU A 173 -2.85 3.96 13.10
CA LEU A 173 -1.52 4.31 12.59
C LEU A 173 -1.47 5.74 12.01
N THR A 174 -2.54 6.19 11.36
CA THR A 174 -2.56 7.50 10.69
C THR A 174 -2.63 8.65 11.68
N ASP A 175 -3.45 8.52 12.72
CA ASP A 175 -3.59 9.53 13.77
C ASP A 175 -2.39 9.52 14.73
N TRP A 176 -1.79 8.36 15.01
CA TRP A 176 -0.54 8.29 15.79
C TRP A 176 0.62 9.02 15.08
N VAL A 177 0.79 8.81 13.77
CA VAL A 177 1.82 9.54 13.00
C VAL A 177 1.51 11.04 12.94
N ARG A 178 0.25 11.43 12.70
CA ARG A 178 -0.15 12.86 12.70
C ARG A 178 0.17 13.54 14.03
N LEU A 179 -0.14 12.90 15.15
CA LEU A 179 0.14 13.41 16.49
C LEU A 179 1.64 13.63 16.70
N ARG A 180 2.46 12.60 16.45
CA ARG A 180 3.93 12.71 16.58
C ARG A 180 4.54 13.76 15.66
N VAL A 181 4.01 13.94 14.45
CA VAL A 181 4.47 15.00 13.55
C VAL A 181 4.06 16.40 14.05
N ALA A 182 2.86 16.56 14.60
CA ALA A 182 2.41 17.81 15.21
C ALA A 182 3.22 18.20 16.46
N GLU A 183 3.71 17.21 17.23
CA GLU A 183 4.66 17.39 18.34
C GLU A 183 6.09 17.75 17.88
N GLY A 184 6.38 17.79 16.57
CA GLY A 184 7.73 17.95 16.04
C GLY A 184 8.59 16.67 16.10
N ARG A 185 7.99 15.54 16.48
CA ARG A 185 8.63 14.23 16.73
C ARG A 185 8.42 13.24 15.58
N GLY A 186 8.24 13.73 14.35
CA GLY A 186 8.07 12.89 13.16
C GLY A 186 9.12 11.78 12.97
N PRO A 187 10.42 12.01 13.25
CA PRO A 187 11.44 10.96 13.15
C PRO A 187 11.25 9.77 14.12
N ASP A 188 10.61 9.99 15.27
CA ASP A 188 10.30 8.93 16.26
C ASP A 188 9.30 7.90 15.71
N CYS A 189 8.63 8.23 14.60
CA CYS A 189 7.75 7.30 13.92
C CYS A 189 8.49 6.21 13.15
N PHE A 190 9.77 6.40 12.77
CA PHE A 190 10.48 5.51 11.86
C PHE A 190 10.85 4.16 12.50
N ASP A 191 10.82 3.11 11.68
CA ASP A 191 11.22 1.76 12.07
C ASP A 191 12.66 1.74 12.60
N ALA A 192 12.89 1.11 13.75
CA ALA A 192 14.21 0.92 14.34
C ALA A 192 15.20 0.22 13.39
N ALA A 193 14.72 -0.58 12.43
CA ALA A 193 15.55 -1.19 11.39
C ALA A 193 16.17 -0.18 10.40
N LEU A 194 15.62 1.03 10.30
CA LEU A 194 16.12 2.11 9.41
C LEU A 194 17.15 3.02 10.10
N MET A 195 17.29 2.94 11.43
CA MET A 195 18.21 3.76 12.22
C MET A 195 19.69 3.67 11.79
N PRO A 196 20.23 2.51 11.35
CA PRO A 196 21.59 2.45 10.81
C PRO A 196 21.79 3.24 9.51
N GLU A 197 20.75 3.38 8.68
CA GLU A 197 20.78 4.10 7.40
C GLU A 197 20.53 5.61 7.58
N MET A 198 19.77 5.99 8.63
CA MET A 198 19.53 7.39 9.03
C MET A 198 20.81 8.18 9.39
N GLY A 199 21.95 7.51 9.62
CA GLY A 199 23.24 8.18 9.78
C GLY A 199 23.72 8.93 8.53
N THR A 200 23.08 8.74 7.37
CA THR A 200 23.36 9.49 6.15
C THR A 200 22.38 10.66 5.96
N PRO A 201 22.85 11.90 5.71
CA PRO A 201 21.98 13.06 5.48
C PRO A 201 21.04 12.92 4.27
N ALA A 202 21.36 12.03 3.33
CA ALA A 202 20.51 11.70 2.18
C ALA A 202 19.32 10.82 2.60
N ALA A 203 19.55 9.73 3.33
CA ALA A 203 18.47 8.86 3.79
C ALA A 203 17.57 9.58 4.80
N GLU A 204 18.12 10.36 5.72
CA GLU A 204 17.34 11.15 6.69
C GLU A 204 16.40 12.15 5.97
N ARG A 205 16.89 12.79 4.89
CA ARG A 205 16.08 13.67 4.05
C ARG A 205 14.97 12.89 3.33
N GLY A 206 15.33 11.81 2.64
CA GLY A 206 14.37 11.00 1.89
C GLY A 206 13.26 10.41 2.79
N LEU A 207 13.60 9.97 4.00
CA LEU A 207 12.64 9.52 5.01
C LEU A 207 11.63 10.61 5.38
N LYS A 208 12.10 11.85 5.60
CA LYS A 208 11.24 13.01 5.89
C LYS A 208 10.38 13.42 4.68
N GLU A 209 10.92 13.31 3.47
CA GLU A 209 10.18 13.62 2.24
C GLU A 209 9.08 12.58 1.95
N VAL A 210 9.37 11.27 2.08
CA VAL A 210 8.35 10.21 1.99
C VAL A 210 7.29 10.34 3.10
N LEU A 211 7.68 10.73 4.31
CA LEU A 211 6.72 11.05 5.38
C LEU A 211 5.80 12.21 4.99
N GLY A 212 6.36 13.29 4.43
CA GLY A 212 5.59 14.43 3.90
C GLY A 212 4.66 14.05 2.73
N ILE A 213 5.08 13.13 1.86
CA ILE A 213 4.23 12.55 0.80
C ILE A 213 3.08 11.74 1.41
N ALA A 214 3.37 10.84 2.36
CA ALA A 214 2.37 10.01 3.03
C ALA A 214 1.31 10.85 3.76
N LEU A 215 1.74 11.89 4.48
CA LEU A 215 0.86 12.83 5.17
C LEU A 215 -0.06 13.62 4.22
N ARG A 216 0.44 14.01 3.02
CA ARG A 216 -0.40 14.62 1.97
C ARG A 216 -1.43 13.63 1.41
N CYS A 217 -1.05 12.36 1.24
CA CYS A 217 -1.93 11.32 0.72
C CYS A 217 -3.12 11.02 1.65
N ILE A 218 -2.98 11.17 2.96
CA ILE A 218 -4.05 10.91 3.94
C ILE A 218 -4.92 12.13 4.31
N ARG A 219 -4.83 13.26 3.59
CA ARG A 219 -5.63 14.47 3.86
C ARG A 219 -7.11 14.35 3.45
N SER A 220 -7.86 15.45 3.54
CA SER A 220 -9.20 15.57 2.94
C SER A 220 -9.16 15.36 1.41
N VAL A 221 -10.27 14.92 0.81
CA VAL A 221 -10.33 14.54 -0.62
C VAL A 221 -9.90 15.68 -1.56
N SER A 222 -10.22 16.92 -1.22
CA SER A 222 -9.84 18.13 -1.97
C SER A 222 -8.33 18.38 -1.94
N GLU A 223 -7.68 18.17 -0.79
CA GLU A 223 -6.25 18.45 -0.60
C GLU A 223 -5.30 17.33 -1.07
N ARG A 224 -5.78 16.08 -1.18
CA ARG A 224 -4.93 14.96 -1.62
C ARG A 224 -4.35 15.22 -3.01
N PRO A 225 -3.03 15.08 -3.23
CA PRO A 225 -2.46 15.15 -4.58
C PRO A 225 -2.96 13.99 -5.47
N GLY A 226 -2.78 14.11 -6.78
CA GLY A 226 -2.99 13.01 -7.72
C GLY A 226 -1.82 12.03 -7.70
N ILE A 227 -2.05 10.77 -8.07
CA ILE A 227 -1.00 9.74 -8.03
C ILE A 227 0.21 10.06 -8.91
N LYS A 228 0.02 10.79 -10.02
CA LYS A 228 1.12 11.24 -10.89
C LYS A 228 2.12 12.11 -10.13
N THR A 229 1.63 13.14 -9.44
CA THR A 229 2.47 14.02 -8.61
C THR A 229 3.16 13.22 -7.51
N ILE A 230 2.46 12.28 -6.87
CA ILE A 230 3.05 11.41 -5.84
C ILE A 230 4.18 10.53 -6.43
N TYR A 231 3.97 9.97 -7.62
CA TYR A 231 4.98 9.16 -8.33
C TYR A 231 6.19 10.00 -8.77
N GLU A 232 5.97 11.22 -9.25
CA GLU A 232 7.02 12.18 -9.62
C GLU A 232 7.83 12.59 -8.38
N ASP A 233 7.16 13.00 -7.29
CA ASP A 233 7.79 13.33 -6.00
C ASP A 233 8.65 12.15 -5.49
N LEU A 234 8.09 10.94 -5.42
CA LEU A 234 8.79 9.73 -4.96
C LEU A 234 9.98 9.33 -5.85
N SER A 235 9.94 9.66 -7.15
CA SER A 235 11.01 9.32 -8.10
C SER A 235 12.16 10.34 -8.08
N SER A 236 12.04 11.44 -7.33
CA SER A 236 13.09 12.46 -7.16
C SER A 236 13.94 12.30 -5.90
N ILE A 237 13.64 11.28 -5.07
CA ILE A 237 14.31 10.95 -3.80
C ILE A 237 15.44 9.93 -4.04
#